data_AF-A0AAE1XHD9-F1
#
_entry.id   AF-A0AAE1XHD9-F1
#
_cell.length_a   1.000
_cell.length_b   1.000
_cell.length_c   1.000
_cell.angle_alpha   90.00
_cell.angle_beta   90.00
_cell.angle_gamma   90.00
#
_symmetry.space_group_name_H-M   'P 1'
#
loop_
_entity.id
_entity.type
_entity.pdbx_description
1 polymer ?
#
loop_
_entity_poly.entity_id
_entity_poly.type
_entity_poly.pdbx_seq_one_letter_code
_entity_poly.pdbx_strand_id
1 'polypeptide(L)'
;MDDLISSGAKIRQELESFLVGETKSEIASFKGPSGEEENPSDYQVVPGFRVRIIPVLGTIPAIFGQVMASYVVTQLAGLQVHMEPVVNFDMDHYRVLHQRLIEHEELQYGTAIQVQVDVEEVMYVAKELWHGRSARDQSPKDVGRGMWRSVNELILIRWDRMKPASVSNLILLKFKEADEHESRSLDEIKENEPEFFARVMSVLKRAEIDFGL
;
A
#
# COMPACT_ATOMS: atom_id res chain seq x y z
N MET A 1 1.00 39.90 42.68
CA MET A 1 1.47 39.59 41.31
C MET A 1 2.29 38.30 41.31
N ASP A 2 2.97 37.98 42.41
CA ASP A 2 3.79 36.77 42.57
C ASP A 2 3.01 35.44 42.66
N ASP A 3 1.78 35.43 43.18
CA ASP A 3 0.97 34.20 43.29
C ASP A 3 0.49 33.63 41.95
N LEU A 4 0.24 34.49 40.95
CA LEU A 4 -0.14 34.06 39.59
C LEU A 4 1.04 33.47 38.81
N ILE A 5 2.25 33.96 39.07
CA ILE A 5 3.49 33.45 38.45
C ILE A 5 3.88 32.11 39.08
N SER A 6 3.71 31.97 40.41
CA SER A 6 3.90 30.71 41.15
C SER A 6 2.93 29.62 40.68
N SER A 7 1.65 29.95 40.49
CA SER A 7 0.66 29.00 39.99
C SER A 7 0.92 28.58 38.53
N GLY A 8 1.40 29.49 37.69
CA GLY A 8 1.78 29.19 36.30
C GLY A 8 3.00 28.27 36.19
N ALA A 9 4.00 28.47 37.06
CA ALA A 9 5.17 27.59 37.14
C ALA A 9 4.80 26.17 37.61
N LYS A 10 3.87 26.06 38.56
CA LYS A 10 3.39 24.78 39.09
C LYS A 10 2.60 23.96 38.07
N ILE A 11 1.74 24.62 37.29
CA ILE A 11 1.00 23.98 36.18
C ILE A 11 1.95 23.51 35.07
N ARG A 12 2.99 24.31 34.76
CA ARG A 12 4.02 23.92 33.79
C ARG A 12 4.82 22.71 34.26
N GLN A 13 5.16 22.67 35.54
CA GLN A 13 5.89 21.56 36.14
C GLN A 13 5.06 20.27 36.24
N GLU A 14 3.75 20.37 36.49
CA GLU A 14 2.81 19.24 36.42
C GLU A 14 2.56 18.75 34.99
N LEU A 15 2.48 19.66 34.01
CA LEU A 15 2.41 19.29 32.59
C LEU A 15 3.72 18.62 32.12
N GLU A 16 4.87 19.12 32.54
CA GLU A 16 6.17 18.52 32.23
C GLU A 16 6.34 17.16 32.92
N SER A 17 5.87 16.97 34.16
CA SER A 17 5.92 15.67 34.83
C SER A 17 4.90 14.65 34.29
N PHE A 18 3.77 15.12 33.75
CA PHE A 18 2.82 14.26 33.05
C PHE A 18 3.32 13.84 31.66
N LEU A 19 4.07 14.72 30.98
CA LEU A 19 4.70 14.43 29.68
C LEU A 19 5.97 13.60 29.83
N VAL A 20 6.74 13.81 30.90
CA VAL A 20 7.93 13.03 31.27
C VAL A 20 7.50 11.96 32.27
N GLY A 21 6.79 10.94 31.78
CA GLY A 21 6.22 9.88 32.61
C GLY A 21 7.24 9.16 33.51
N GLU A 22 7.42 9.66 34.73
CA GLU A 22 8.16 8.99 35.80
C GLU A 22 7.18 8.38 36.80
N THR A 23 6.41 7.40 36.35
CA THR A 23 5.90 6.36 37.25
C THR A 23 6.45 5.02 36.79
N LYS A 24 7.55 4.61 37.45
CA LYS A 24 8.07 3.24 37.37
C LYS A 24 7.01 2.29 37.92
N SER A 25 6.11 1.84 37.05
CA SER A 25 5.45 0.56 37.24
C SER A 25 6.35 -0.50 36.60
N GLU A 26 6.90 -1.39 37.43
CA GLU A 26 7.48 -2.63 36.92
C GLU A 26 6.39 -3.45 36.25
N ILE A 27 6.73 -4.04 35.11
CA ILE A 27 5.80 -4.81 34.29
C ILE A 27 5.36 -6.04 35.09
N ALA A 28 4.06 -6.18 35.36
CA ALA A 28 3.51 -7.48 35.69
C ALA A 28 3.61 -8.36 34.44
N SER A 29 4.20 -9.55 34.58
CA SER A 29 4.34 -10.53 33.50
C SER A 29 2.99 -10.74 32.80
N PHE A 30 2.95 -10.46 31.50
CA PHE A 30 1.75 -10.66 30.70
C PHE A 30 1.61 -12.16 30.42
N LYS A 31 0.70 -12.82 31.13
CA LYS A 31 0.34 -14.22 30.85
C LYS A 31 -0.75 -14.24 29.79
N GLY A 32 -0.47 -14.88 28.66
CA GLY A 32 -1.49 -15.15 27.65
C GLY A 32 -2.62 -16.03 28.20
N PRO A 33 -3.74 -16.20 27.47
CA PRO A 33 -4.86 -17.07 27.87
C PRO A 33 -4.46 -18.55 28.07
N SER A 34 -3.32 -18.97 27.53
CA SER A 34 -2.68 -20.29 27.71
C SER A 34 -1.68 -20.36 28.86
N GLY A 35 -1.36 -19.24 29.52
CA GLY A 35 -0.43 -19.18 30.64
C GLY A 35 1.07 -19.11 30.28
N GLU A 36 1.40 -19.05 28.99
CA GLU A 36 2.78 -18.85 28.50
C GLU A 36 3.17 -17.36 28.57
N GLU A 37 4.45 -17.10 28.90
CA GLU A 37 5.02 -15.75 28.90
C GLU A 37 5.33 -15.33 27.47
N GLU A 38 4.47 -14.50 26.88
CA GLU A 38 4.71 -13.93 25.56
C GLU A 38 5.63 -12.69 25.66
N ASN A 39 6.55 -12.55 24.70
CA ASN A 39 7.49 -11.44 24.70
C ASN A 39 6.77 -10.15 24.24
N PRO A 40 6.73 -9.07 25.05
CA PRO A 40 6.07 -7.83 24.68
C PRO A 40 6.59 -7.22 23.38
N SER A 41 7.82 -7.57 22.98
CA SER A 41 8.46 -7.10 21.76
C SER A 41 7.76 -7.57 20.48
N ASP A 42 6.99 -8.67 20.54
CA ASP A 42 6.29 -9.23 19.39
C ASP A 42 5.05 -8.41 18.99
N TYR A 43 4.58 -7.54 19.88
CA TYR A 43 3.45 -6.62 19.66
C TYR A 43 3.88 -5.24 19.12
N GLN A 44 5.15 -5.10 18.69
CA GLN A 44 5.65 -3.86 18.11
C GLN A 44 5.11 -3.67 16.68
N VAL A 45 4.44 -2.54 16.45
CA VAL A 45 3.98 -2.14 15.10
C VAL A 45 5.18 -1.76 14.21
N VAL A 46 6.28 -1.25 14.79
CA VAL A 46 7.50 -0.81 14.09
C VAL A 46 8.74 -1.17 14.91
N PRO A 47 9.85 -1.62 14.30
CA PRO A 47 11.10 -1.93 15.01
C PRO A 47 11.64 -0.72 15.79
N GLY A 48 11.87 -0.91 17.10
CA GLY A 48 12.39 0.14 17.98
C GLY A 48 11.33 1.00 18.68
N PHE A 49 10.04 0.73 18.43
CA PHE A 49 8.95 1.43 19.07
C PHE A 49 8.69 0.85 20.48
N ARG A 50 8.68 1.70 21.52
CA ARG A 50 8.45 1.24 22.90
C ARG A 50 6.98 0.90 23.10
N VAL A 51 6.71 -0.37 23.43
CA VAL A 51 5.37 -0.95 23.70
C VAL A 51 4.70 -0.33 24.94
N ARG A 52 5.47 0.38 25.78
CA ARG A 52 5.01 0.96 27.03
C ARG A 52 4.39 2.33 26.79
N ILE A 53 3.07 2.33 26.67
CA ILE A 53 2.18 3.50 26.77
C ILE A 53 2.47 4.55 25.70
N ILE A 54 1.87 4.37 24.53
CA ILE A 54 1.63 5.52 23.64
C ILE A 54 0.63 6.40 24.39
N PRO A 55 0.91 7.70 24.66
CA PRO A 55 -0.13 8.62 25.09
C PRO A 55 -1.10 8.75 23.92
N VAL A 56 -2.14 7.91 23.91
CA VAL A 56 -3.20 8.01 22.93
C VAL A 56 -4.07 9.17 23.36
N LEU A 57 -3.92 10.31 22.65
CA LEU A 57 -5.03 11.23 22.49
C LEU A 57 -6.22 10.37 22.06
N GLY A 58 -7.27 10.27 22.89
CA GLY A 58 -8.38 9.34 22.69
C GLY A 58 -9.07 9.46 21.32
N THR A 59 -8.87 10.58 20.64
CA THR A 59 -9.29 10.82 19.26
C THR A 59 -8.66 9.86 18.26
N ILE A 60 -7.38 9.47 18.41
CA ILE A 60 -6.70 8.58 17.46
C ILE A 60 -7.33 7.16 17.51
N PRO A 61 -7.41 6.47 18.66
CA PRO A 61 -8.09 5.17 18.73
C PRO A 61 -9.57 5.24 18.33
N ALA A 62 -10.26 6.33 18.65
CA ALA A 62 -11.66 6.52 18.26
C ALA A 62 -11.83 6.55 16.74
N ILE A 63 -10.96 7.29 16.02
CA ILE A 63 -10.97 7.33 14.56
C ILE A 63 -10.68 5.94 13.99
N PHE A 64 -9.68 5.21 14.52
CA PHE A 64 -9.41 3.83 14.08
C PHE A 64 -10.64 2.94 14.23
N GLY A 65 -11.30 2.97 15.39
CA GLY A 65 -12.54 2.21 15.61
C GLY A 65 -13.65 2.60 14.64
N GLN A 66 -13.82 3.90 14.37
CA GLN A 66 -14.83 4.40 13.43
C GLN A 66 -14.55 3.96 11.99
N VAL A 67 -13.28 4.01 11.54
CA VAL A 67 -12.88 3.55 10.21
C VAL A 67 -13.12 2.05 10.06
N MET A 68 -12.75 1.24 11.06
CA MET A 68 -12.97 -0.21 11.05
C MET A 68 -14.46 -0.57 11.03
N ALA A 69 -15.27 0.10 11.86
CA ALA A 69 -16.72 -0.10 11.87
C ALA A 69 -17.34 0.25 10.51
N SER A 70 -16.93 1.38 9.92
CA SER A 70 -17.40 1.82 8.61
C SER A 70 -17.04 0.81 7.52
N TYR A 71 -15.80 0.30 7.52
CA TYR A 71 -15.34 -0.72 6.59
C TYR A 71 -16.11 -2.04 6.70
N VAL A 72 -16.50 -2.45 7.91
CA VAL A 72 -17.35 -3.65 8.09
C VAL A 72 -18.76 -3.40 7.56
N VAL A 73 -19.35 -2.24 7.84
CA VAL A 73 -20.70 -1.88 7.33
C VAL A 73 -20.74 -1.86 5.81
N THR A 74 -19.73 -1.30 5.14
CA THR A 74 -19.69 -1.26 3.68
C THR A 74 -19.56 -2.66 3.08
N GLN A 75 -18.74 -3.54 3.68
CA GLN A 75 -18.67 -4.95 3.28
C GLN A 75 -20.02 -5.67 3.43
N LEU A 76 -20.73 -5.47 4.55
CA LEU A 76 -22.06 -6.05 4.77
C LEU A 76 -23.10 -5.52 3.78
N ALA A 77 -22.98 -4.25 3.36
CA ALA A 77 -23.83 -3.64 2.36
C ALA A 77 -23.47 -4.04 0.91
N GLY A 78 -22.41 -4.81 0.71
CA GLY A 78 -21.89 -5.15 -0.62
C GLY A 78 -21.24 -3.97 -1.36
N LEU A 79 -20.92 -2.87 -0.65
CA LEU A 79 -20.20 -1.73 -1.21
C LEU A 79 -18.69 -1.97 -1.08
N GLN A 80 -18.03 -2.15 -2.22
CA GLN A 80 -16.57 -2.30 -2.26
C GLN A 80 -15.91 -0.95 -1.95
N VAL A 81 -15.16 -0.91 -0.85
CA VAL A 81 -14.33 0.24 -0.46
C VAL A 81 -12.88 -0.11 -0.72
N HIS A 82 -12.25 0.64 -1.61
CA HIS A 82 -10.82 0.54 -1.87
C HIS A 82 -10.09 1.52 -0.96
N MET A 83 -9.15 1.01 -0.18
CA MET A 83 -8.31 1.84 0.68
C MET A 83 -7.23 2.52 -0.14
N GLU A 84 -6.79 3.71 0.30
CA GLU A 84 -5.70 4.41 -0.36
C GLU A 84 -4.41 3.55 -0.35
N PRO A 85 -3.64 3.53 -1.45
CA PRO A 85 -2.40 2.78 -1.48
C PRO A 85 -1.43 3.29 -0.42
N VAL A 86 -0.78 2.36 0.29
CA VAL A 86 0.28 2.70 1.26
C VAL A 86 1.53 3.24 0.57
N VAL A 87 1.72 2.90 -0.72
CA VAL A 87 2.84 3.37 -1.54
C VAL A 87 2.40 4.64 -2.29
N ASN A 88 3.01 5.76 -1.95
CA ASN A 88 2.86 7.00 -2.70
C ASN A 88 4.10 7.22 -3.56
N PHE A 89 3.92 7.24 -4.87
CA PHE A 89 4.96 7.64 -5.81
C PHE A 89 4.94 9.16 -6.01
N ASP A 90 6.12 9.75 -6.16
CA ASP A 90 6.24 11.12 -6.64
C ASP A 90 5.97 11.20 -8.16
N MET A 91 5.66 12.39 -8.66
CA MET A 91 5.41 12.62 -10.10
C MET A 91 6.55 12.15 -11.00
N ASP A 92 7.80 12.25 -10.54
CA ASP A 92 8.96 11.79 -11.31
C ASP A 92 8.95 10.26 -11.50
N HIS A 93 8.46 9.49 -10.53
CA HIS A 93 8.36 8.03 -10.66
C HIS A 93 7.33 7.65 -11.73
N TYR A 94 6.18 8.34 -11.82
CA TYR A 94 5.20 8.09 -12.88
C TYR A 94 5.75 8.44 -14.26
N ARG A 95 6.51 9.54 -14.37
CA ARG A 95 7.20 9.90 -15.63
C ARG A 95 8.22 8.84 -16.04
N VAL A 96 8.97 8.30 -15.08
CA VAL A 96 9.92 7.20 -15.34
C VAL A 96 9.18 5.92 -15.76
N LEU A 97 8.06 5.57 -15.12
CA LEU A 97 7.25 4.42 -15.52
C LEU A 97 6.68 4.58 -16.93
N HIS A 98 6.18 5.77 -17.27
CA HIS A 98 5.67 6.08 -18.61
C HIS A 98 6.78 5.99 -19.66
N GLN A 99 7.94 6.59 -19.39
CA GLN A 99 9.09 6.54 -20.28
C GLN A 99 9.59 5.09 -20.48
N ARG A 100 9.64 4.29 -19.41
CA ARG A 100 9.99 2.86 -19.50
C ARG A 100 8.99 2.08 -20.33
N LEU A 101 7.69 2.37 -20.22
CA LEU A 101 6.66 1.74 -21.05
C LEU A 101 6.90 2.04 -22.54
N ILE A 102 7.18 3.30 -22.88
CA ILE A 102 7.50 3.73 -24.25
C ILE A 102 8.74 3.00 -24.79
N GLU A 103 9.84 3.02 -24.03
CA GLU A 103 11.09 2.36 -24.42
C GLU A 103 10.90 0.85 -24.61
N HIS A 104 10.15 0.21 -23.70
CA HIS A 104 9.84 -1.20 -23.78
C HIS A 104 9.02 -1.55 -25.04
N GLU A 105 8.04 -0.71 -25.38
CA GLU A 105 7.21 -0.87 -26.58
C GLU A 105 8.01 -0.73 -27.88
N GLU A 106 8.94 0.22 -27.92
CA GLU A 106 9.87 0.37 -29.04
C GLU A 106 10.80 -0.84 -29.18
N LEU A 107 11.28 -1.40 -28.07
CA LEU A 107 12.15 -2.57 -28.08
C LEU A 107 11.42 -3.85 -28.50
N GLN A 108 10.19 -4.07 -28.01
CA GLN A 108 9.45 -5.30 -28.27
C GLN A 108 8.72 -5.30 -29.62
N TYR A 109 8.11 -4.17 -29.99
CA TYR A 109 7.26 -4.08 -31.18
C TYR A 109 7.81 -3.18 -32.28
N GLY A 110 8.96 -2.53 -32.05
CA GLY A 110 9.58 -1.60 -33.00
C GLY A 110 8.89 -0.24 -33.08
N THR A 111 7.86 0.02 -32.26
CA THR A 111 7.12 1.28 -32.28
C THR A 111 6.37 1.54 -30.97
N ALA A 112 6.35 2.79 -30.52
CA ALA A 112 5.53 3.25 -29.39
C ALA A 112 4.16 3.81 -29.79
N ILE A 113 3.75 3.73 -31.07
CA ILE A 113 2.49 4.33 -31.57
C ILE A 113 1.26 3.76 -30.84
N GLN A 114 1.35 2.53 -30.34
CA GLN A 114 0.27 1.85 -29.63
C GLN A 114 0.23 2.14 -28.12
N VAL A 115 1.11 3.01 -27.61
CA VAL A 115 0.99 3.57 -26.25
C VAL A 115 -0.09 4.64 -26.28
N GLN A 116 -1.25 4.31 -25.72
CA GLN A 116 -2.44 5.16 -25.70
C GLN A 116 -2.69 5.72 -24.30
N VAL A 117 -1.64 5.86 -23.49
CA VAL A 117 -1.72 6.41 -22.15
C VAL A 117 -0.78 7.59 -21.97
N ASP A 118 -1.23 8.60 -21.23
CA ASP A 118 -0.40 9.69 -20.73
C ASP A 118 0.11 9.43 -19.28
N VAL A 119 0.79 10.43 -18.70
CA VAL A 119 1.37 10.31 -17.35
C VAL A 119 0.28 10.26 -16.26
N GLU A 120 -0.85 10.92 -16.45
CA GLU A 120 -1.97 10.92 -15.50
C GLU A 120 -2.68 9.57 -15.51
N GLU A 121 -2.85 8.97 -16.69
CA GLU A 121 -3.37 7.63 -16.88
C GLU A 121 -2.41 6.57 -16.33
N VAL A 122 -1.09 6.74 -16.53
CA VAL A 122 -0.08 5.90 -15.86
C VAL A 122 -0.16 6.02 -14.34
N MET A 123 -0.40 7.22 -13.81
CA MET A 123 -0.63 7.42 -12.38
C MET A 123 -1.87 6.66 -11.91
N TYR A 124 -2.99 6.74 -12.62
CA TYR A 124 -4.19 5.96 -12.30
C TYR A 124 -3.89 4.45 -12.31
N VAL A 125 -3.25 3.93 -13.35
CA VAL A 125 -2.92 2.51 -13.46
C VAL A 125 -1.99 2.07 -12.33
N ALA A 126 -0.90 2.80 -12.08
CA ALA A 126 0.07 2.40 -11.07
C ALA A 126 -0.47 2.58 -9.65
N LYS A 127 -1.15 3.69 -9.35
CA LYS A 127 -1.61 4.06 -8.00
C LYS A 127 -2.97 3.45 -7.68
N GLU A 128 -3.99 3.70 -8.49
CA GLU A 128 -5.38 3.35 -8.18
C GLU A 128 -5.73 1.92 -8.56
N LEU A 129 -5.17 1.43 -9.66
CA LEU A 129 -5.47 0.10 -10.19
C LEU A 129 -4.60 -1.00 -9.55
N TRP A 130 -3.28 -0.75 -9.45
CA TRP A 130 -2.30 -1.72 -8.95
C TRP A 130 -1.71 -1.38 -7.57
N HIS A 131 -2.13 -0.28 -6.93
CA HIS A 131 -1.71 0.11 -5.58
C HIS A 131 -0.19 0.18 -5.36
N GLY A 132 0.54 0.52 -6.42
CA GLY A 132 1.99 0.61 -6.44
C GLY A 132 2.72 -0.70 -6.20
N ARG A 133 2.07 -1.82 -6.50
CA ARG A 133 2.61 -3.18 -6.33
C ARG A 133 2.52 -3.96 -7.63
N SER A 134 3.32 -5.01 -7.73
CA SER A 134 3.17 -5.95 -8.85
C SER A 134 1.80 -6.64 -8.76
N ALA A 135 1.18 -6.88 -9.92
CA ALA A 135 -0.02 -7.71 -10.06
C ALA A 135 0.15 -9.12 -9.46
N ARG A 136 1.39 -9.61 -9.36
CA ARG A 136 1.75 -10.90 -8.77
C ARG A 136 1.95 -10.85 -7.25
N ASP A 137 2.09 -9.67 -6.64
CA ASP A 137 2.26 -9.55 -5.19
C ASP A 137 0.95 -9.83 -4.45
N GLN A 138 0.82 -11.04 -3.89
CA GLN A 138 -0.38 -11.48 -3.16
C GLN A 138 -0.43 -10.98 -1.71
N SER A 139 0.70 -10.60 -1.12
CA SER A 139 0.76 -10.08 0.25
C SER A 139 1.86 -9.03 0.42
N PRO A 140 1.65 -8.02 1.30
CA PRO A 140 2.68 -7.05 1.63
C PRO A 140 3.76 -7.72 2.49
N LYS A 141 4.75 -8.36 1.83
CA LYS A 141 5.89 -8.99 2.50
C LYS A 141 6.97 -8.00 2.89
N ASP A 142 7.10 -6.91 2.15
CA ASP A 142 8.16 -5.92 2.33
C ASP A 142 7.61 -4.61 2.92
N VAL A 143 8.03 -4.31 4.15
CA VAL A 143 7.84 -3.01 4.80
C VAL A 143 9.19 -2.29 4.94
N GLY A 144 9.20 -0.96 4.83
CA GLY A 144 10.42 -0.14 4.95
C GLY A 144 11.28 -0.10 3.68
N ARG A 145 12.61 -0.26 3.80
CA ARG A 145 13.54 -0.09 2.66
C ARG A 145 13.42 -1.15 1.56
N GLY A 146 12.86 -2.32 1.86
CA GLY A 146 12.59 -3.36 0.85
C GLY A 146 11.53 -2.90 -0.15
N MET A 147 10.49 -2.24 0.34
CA MET A 147 9.38 -1.70 -0.45
C MET A 147 9.86 -0.68 -1.49
N TRP A 148 10.76 0.23 -1.12
CA TRP A 148 11.27 1.24 -2.06
C TRP A 148 12.19 0.65 -3.15
N ARG A 149 12.86 -0.49 -2.89
CA ARG A 149 13.62 -1.19 -3.93
C ARG A 149 12.70 -1.89 -4.91
N SER A 150 11.66 -2.56 -4.43
CA SER A 150 10.69 -3.23 -5.29
C SER A 150 9.94 -2.23 -6.17
N VAL A 151 9.68 -1.02 -5.69
CA VAL A 151 9.10 0.09 -6.46
C VAL A 151 9.96 0.47 -7.69
N ASN A 152 11.28 0.55 -7.53
CA ASN A 152 12.17 0.91 -8.63
C ASN A 152 12.30 -0.19 -9.68
N GLU A 153 11.95 -1.42 -9.32
CA GLU A 153 11.95 -2.60 -10.19
C GLU A 153 10.63 -2.77 -10.98
N LEU A 154 9.69 -1.83 -10.83
CA LEU A 154 8.41 -1.88 -11.52
C LEU A 154 8.48 -1.38 -12.97
N ILE A 155 7.70 -2.04 -13.81
CA ILE A 155 7.46 -1.72 -15.21
C ILE A 155 5.99 -1.98 -15.56
N LEU A 156 5.44 -1.15 -16.45
CA LEU A 156 4.14 -1.39 -17.06
C LEU A 156 4.31 -2.15 -18.37
N ILE A 157 3.52 -3.21 -18.55
CA ILE A 157 3.46 -3.97 -19.80
C ILE A 157 2.02 -4.27 -20.19
N ARG A 158 1.81 -4.64 -21.45
CA ARG A 158 0.49 -5.08 -21.94
C ARG A 158 0.11 -6.42 -21.31
N TRP A 159 -1.13 -6.54 -20.85
CA TRP A 159 -1.72 -7.81 -20.48
C TRP A 159 -1.91 -8.69 -21.72
N ASP A 160 -2.67 -8.18 -22.69
CA ASP A 160 -2.87 -8.79 -24.00
C ASP A 160 -2.00 -8.09 -25.06
N ARG A 161 -1.06 -8.83 -25.63
CA ARG A 161 -0.14 -8.37 -26.68
C ARG A 161 -0.84 -7.94 -27.94
N MET A 162 -2.03 -8.49 -28.21
CA MET A 162 -2.79 -8.17 -29.41
C MET A 162 -3.53 -6.84 -29.31
N LYS A 163 -3.65 -6.28 -28.11
CA LYS A 163 -4.32 -5.01 -27.83
C LYS A 163 -3.30 -3.90 -27.58
N PRO A 164 -3.63 -2.62 -27.83
CA PRO A 164 -2.74 -1.49 -27.53
C PRO A 164 -2.48 -1.35 -26.03
N ALA A 165 -1.45 -0.59 -25.67
CA ALA A 165 -1.16 -0.22 -24.28
C ALA A 165 -2.11 0.89 -23.83
N SER A 166 -3.32 0.48 -23.42
CA SER A 166 -4.39 1.34 -22.88
C SER A 166 -4.58 1.12 -21.38
N VAL A 167 -5.32 2.00 -20.71
CA VAL A 167 -5.64 1.90 -19.26
C VAL A 167 -6.27 0.55 -18.85
N SER A 168 -7.03 -0.09 -19.74
CA SER A 168 -7.68 -1.39 -19.54
C SER A 168 -6.84 -2.59 -19.98
N ASN A 169 -5.64 -2.38 -20.49
CA ASN A 169 -4.76 -3.45 -20.97
C ASN A 169 -3.35 -3.38 -20.36
N LEU A 170 -3.14 -2.58 -19.32
CA LEU A 170 -1.84 -2.43 -18.67
C LEU A 170 -1.80 -3.11 -17.31
N ILE A 171 -0.75 -3.89 -17.09
CA ILE A 171 -0.43 -4.53 -15.82
C ILE A 171 0.90 -4.00 -15.29
N LEU A 172 0.98 -3.83 -13.97
CA LEU A 172 2.20 -3.43 -13.28
C LEU A 172 2.92 -4.68 -12.78
N LEU A 173 4.17 -4.89 -13.16
CA LEU A 173 4.98 -6.05 -12.78
C LEU A 173 6.40 -5.64 -12.39
N LYS A 174 7.14 -6.53 -11.73
CA LYS A 174 8.59 -6.40 -11.62
C LYS A 174 9.26 -6.84 -12.92
N PHE A 175 10.46 -6.34 -13.22
CA PHE A 175 11.19 -6.71 -14.45
C PHE A 175 11.25 -8.21 -14.73
N LYS A 176 11.61 -9.05 -13.74
CA LYS A 176 11.66 -10.51 -13.93
C LYS A 176 10.29 -11.13 -14.22
N GLU A 177 9.24 -10.60 -13.59
CA GLU A 177 7.87 -11.08 -13.78
C GLU A 177 7.33 -10.67 -15.15
N ALA A 178 7.76 -9.50 -15.66
CA ALA A 178 7.46 -9.05 -17.01
C ALA A 178 8.07 -9.98 -18.05
N ASP A 179 9.37 -10.32 -17.92
CA ASP A 179 10.03 -11.28 -18.81
C ASP A 179 9.31 -12.65 -18.80
N GLU A 180 8.87 -13.12 -17.63
CA GLU A 180 8.10 -14.35 -17.50
C GLU A 180 6.72 -14.27 -18.15
N HIS A 181 6.00 -13.16 -17.95
CA HIS A 181 4.69 -12.92 -18.60
C HIS A 181 4.83 -12.91 -20.11
N GLU A 182 5.90 -12.33 -20.62
CA GLU A 182 6.20 -12.27 -22.04
C GLU A 182 6.64 -13.62 -22.62
N SER A 183 7.24 -14.50 -21.82
CA SER A 183 7.61 -15.84 -22.29
C SER A 183 6.40 -16.77 -22.46
N ARG A 184 5.25 -16.45 -21.85
CA ARG A 184 4.06 -17.30 -21.81
C ARG A 184 2.94 -16.74 -22.67
N SER A 185 2.03 -17.62 -23.09
CA SER A 185 0.78 -17.20 -23.73
C SER A 185 -0.32 -16.92 -22.70
N LEU A 186 -1.30 -16.08 -23.05
CA LEU A 186 -2.45 -15.82 -22.17
C LEU A 186 -3.27 -17.08 -21.89
N ASP A 187 -3.36 -18.00 -22.87
CA ASP A 187 -4.05 -19.28 -22.71
C ASP A 187 -3.32 -20.17 -21.69
N GLU A 188 -1.99 -20.23 -21.74
CA GLU A 188 -1.18 -20.94 -20.74
C GLU A 188 -1.36 -20.35 -19.33
N ILE A 189 -1.42 -19.02 -19.19
CA ILE A 189 -1.63 -18.38 -17.88
C ILE A 189 -3.04 -18.71 -17.36
N LYS A 190 -4.05 -18.71 -18.23
CA LYS A 190 -5.42 -19.05 -17.90
C LYS A 190 -5.57 -20.51 -17.45
N GLU A 191 -4.84 -21.43 -18.06
CA GLU A 191 -4.85 -22.85 -17.71
C GLU A 191 -4.04 -23.15 -16.44
N ASN A 192 -2.83 -22.59 -16.32
CA ASN A 192 -1.92 -22.89 -15.22
C ASN A 192 -2.23 -22.10 -13.94
N GLU A 193 -2.70 -20.86 -14.07
CA GLU A 193 -2.91 -19.92 -12.96
C GLU A 193 -4.30 -19.22 -13.07
N PRO A 194 -5.43 -19.96 -13.01
CA PRO A 194 -6.76 -19.40 -13.26
C PRO A 194 -7.17 -18.33 -12.24
N GLU A 195 -6.73 -18.45 -10.98
CA GLU A 195 -7.00 -17.44 -9.94
C GLU A 195 -6.28 -16.12 -10.22
N PHE A 196 -5.04 -16.18 -10.71
CA PHE A 196 -4.28 -14.99 -11.10
C PHE A 196 -4.94 -14.31 -12.29
N PHE A 197 -5.28 -15.09 -13.33
CA PHE A 197 -5.97 -14.60 -14.51
C PHE A 197 -7.29 -13.90 -14.16
N ALA A 198 -8.13 -14.55 -13.33
CA ALA A 198 -9.40 -13.98 -12.89
C ALA A 198 -9.23 -12.67 -12.11
N ARG A 199 -8.21 -12.59 -11.25
CA ARG A 199 -7.89 -11.38 -10.50
C ARG A 199 -7.48 -10.24 -11.43
N VAL A 200 -6.53 -10.48 -12.33
CA VAL A 200 -6.09 -9.45 -13.28
C VAL A 200 -7.24 -8.97 -14.15
N MET A 201 -8.04 -9.89 -14.70
CA MET A 201 -9.21 -9.52 -15.50
C MET A 201 -10.25 -8.71 -14.72
N SER A 202 -10.49 -9.04 -13.45
CA SER A 202 -11.39 -8.25 -12.60
C SER A 202 -10.88 -6.82 -12.39
N VAL A 203 -9.57 -6.65 -12.24
CA VAL A 203 -8.93 -5.34 -12.10
C VAL A 203 -9.01 -4.56 -13.41
N LEU A 204 -8.64 -5.16 -14.54
CA LEU A 204 -8.71 -4.49 -15.85
C LEU A 204 -10.15 -4.10 -16.24
N LYS A 205 -11.14 -4.94 -15.93
CA LYS A 205 -12.56 -4.63 -16.14
C LYS A 205 -13.03 -3.42 -15.33
N ARG A 206 -12.45 -3.18 -14.15
CA ARG A 206 -12.72 -1.97 -13.37
C ARG A 206 -12.23 -0.74 -14.13
N ALA A 207 -11.04 -0.78 -14.73
CA ALA A 207 -10.53 0.32 -15.54
C ALA A 207 -11.42 0.61 -16.76
N GLU A 208 -12.00 -0.42 -17.39
CA GLU A 208 -13.00 -0.23 -18.47
C GLU A 208 -14.23 0.56 -17.97
N ILE A 209 -14.75 0.19 -16.80
CA ILE A 209 -15.92 0.87 -16.20
C ILE A 209 -15.58 2.32 -15.82
N ASP A 210 -14.41 2.56 -15.20
CA ASP A 210 -14.01 3.89 -14.73
C ASP A 210 -13.78 4.87 -15.91
N PHE A 211 -13.33 4.37 -17.07
CA PHE A 211 -13.10 5.17 -18.28
C PHE A 211 -14.25 5.10 -19.31
N GLY A 212 -15.30 4.31 -19.05
CA GLY A 212 -16.45 4.16 -19.95
C GLY A 212 -16.12 3.51 -21.30
N LEU A 213 -15.18 2.55 -21.31
CA LEU A 213 -14.68 1.85 -22.49
C LEU A 213 -15.47 0.58 -22.83
#